data_AF-A0A2V7M443-F1
#
_entry.id   AF-A0A2V7M443-F1
#
_cell.length_a   1.000
_cell.length_b   1.000
_cell.length_c   1.000
_cell.angle_alpha   90.00
_cell.angle_beta   90.00
_cell.angle_gamma   90.00
#
_symmetry.space_group_name_H-M   'P 1'
#
loop_
_entity.id
_entity.type
_entity.pdbx_description
1 polymer ?
#
loop_
_entity_poly.entity_id
_entity_poly.type
_entity_poly.pdbx_seq_one_letter_code
_entity_poly.pdbx_strand_id
1 'polypeptide(L)'
;KVHTDRPSQQDWRAPLRFAVEWLAHEVHGIYDREGRDLPGGPRAFLEAAGATGPVRGNENTARLIEMERGVLRAMSSCGWFFDDIAGLEGRQVLRYAAHAISLAGAESVRLEAGFIAQLGDARSNDPSAGSAADVFRQTLQPTPT
;
A
#
# COMPACT_ATOMS: atom_id res chain seq x y z
N LYS A 1 -0.72 22.58 -0.75
CA LYS A 1 -0.34 23.95 -0.31
C LYS A 1 0.79 23.78 0.68
N VAL A 2 1.93 24.46 0.50
CA VAL A 2 2.99 24.46 1.51
C VAL A 2 2.51 25.40 2.63
N HIS A 3 2.26 24.86 3.81
CA HIS A 3 1.93 25.66 5.00
C HIS A 3 3.24 26.24 5.55
N THR A 4 3.48 27.53 5.34
CA THR A 4 4.70 28.24 5.78
C THR A 4 4.76 28.51 7.28
N ASP A 5 3.65 28.31 7.99
CA ASP A 5 3.51 28.65 9.40
C ASP A 5 4.06 27.57 10.35
N ARG A 6 4.40 26.39 9.82
CA ARG A 6 5.15 25.33 10.53
C ARG A 6 6.23 24.76 9.62
N PRO A 7 7.45 24.53 10.11
CA PRO A 7 8.47 23.83 9.34
C PRO A 7 7.95 22.44 8.98
N SER A 8 8.18 21.99 7.75
CA SER A 8 7.92 20.61 7.37
C SER A 8 8.76 19.67 8.23
N GLN A 9 8.15 18.60 8.73
CA GLN A 9 8.84 17.54 9.46
C GLN A 9 8.66 16.20 8.75
N GLN A 10 9.45 15.20 9.16
CA GLN A 10 9.53 13.88 8.52
C GLN A 10 9.30 12.71 9.50
N ASP A 11 8.85 13.00 10.72
CA ASP A 11 8.43 12.06 11.77
C ASP A 11 7.29 11.14 11.29
N TRP A 12 6.50 11.57 10.29
CA TRP A 12 5.47 10.73 9.66
C TRP A 12 6.04 9.56 8.83
N ARG A 13 7.31 9.62 8.40
CA ARG A 13 7.91 8.60 7.53
C ARG A 13 8.08 7.26 8.23
N ALA A 14 8.58 7.26 9.46
CA ALA A 14 8.79 6.03 10.22
C ALA A 14 7.49 5.25 10.49
N PRO A 15 6.42 5.85 11.03
CA PRO A 15 5.15 5.14 11.23
C PRO A 15 4.47 4.75 9.91
N LEU A 16 4.58 5.57 8.86
CA LEU A 16 4.06 5.18 7.54
C LEU A 16 4.82 3.94 7.01
N ARG A 17 6.15 3.92 7.15
CA ARG A 17 6.99 2.78 6.72
C ARG A 17 6.60 1.53 7.48
N PHE A 18 6.45 1.64 8.80
CA PHE A 18 5.98 0.54 9.62
C PHE A 18 4.63 -0.01 9.14
N ALA A 19 3.66 0.86 8.83
CA ALA A 19 2.36 0.44 8.33
C ALA A 19 2.46 -0.30 6.98
N VAL A 20 3.25 0.22 6.03
CA VAL A 20 3.41 -0.40 4.70
C VAL A 20 4.19 -1.72 4.80
N GLU A 21 5.22 -1.79 5.65
CA GLU A 21 5.97 -3.02 5.92
C GLU A 21 5.08 -4.09 6.58
N TRP A 22 4.22 -3.70 7.52
CA TRP A 22 3.22 -4.59 8.09
C TRP A 22 2.28 -5.14 7.02
N LEU A 23 1.74 -4.28 6.14
CA LEU A 23 0.86 -4.73 5.07
C LEU A 23 1.58 -5.65 4.08
N ALA A 24 2.83 -5.34 3.73
CA ALA A 24 3.64 -6.17 2.86
C ALA A 24 3.87 -7.56 3.46
N HIS A 25 4.16 -7.64 4.77
CA HIS A 25 4.29 -8.91 5.48
C HIS A 25 3.00 -9.75 5.41
N GLU A 26 1.85 -9.14 5.66
CA GLU A 26 0.55 -9.83 5.60
C GLU A 26 0.21 -10.33 4.18
N VAL A 27 0.45 -9.49 3.16
CA VAL A 27 0.25 -9.83 1.75
C VAL A 27 1.18 -10.96 1.32
N HIS A 28 2.45 -10.92 1.73
CA HIS A 28 3.40 -11.99 1.46
C HIS A 28 2.95 -13.32 2.09
N GLY A 29 2.38 -13.27 3.30
CA GLY A 29 1.80 -14.44 3.95
C GLY A 29 0.58 -15.03 3.23
N ILE A 30 -0.28 -14.20 2.64
CA ILE A 30 -1.38 -14.67 1.78
C ILE A 30 -0.80 -15.33 0.52
N TYR A 31 0.17 -14.68 -0.09
CA TYR A 31 0.85 -15.18 -1.27
C TYR A 31 1.53 -16.54 -1.02
N ASP A 32 2.25 -16.72 0.08
CA ASP A 32 2.92 -17.99 0.40
C ASP A 32 1.93 -19.15 0.60
N ARG A 33 0.73 -18.86 1.11
CA ARG A 33 -0.32 -19.86 1.31
C ARG A 33 -1.03 -20.22 0.02
N GLU A 34 -1.39 -19.23 -0.79
CA GLU A 34 -2.25 -19.42 -1.96
C GLU A 34 -1.47 -19.63 -3.26
N GLY A 35 -0.22 -19.17 -3.31
CA GLY A 35 0.69 -19.26 -4.45
C GLY A 35 1.55 -20.53 -4.46
N ARG A 36 1.52 -21.36 -3.40
CA ARG A 36 2.34 -22.57 -3.27
C ARG A 36 2.20 -23.53 -4.45
N ASP A 37 0.97 -23.70 -4.94
CA ASP A 37 0.65 -24.66 -5.99
C ASP A 37 0.71 -24.04 -7.40
N LEU A 38 1.16 -22.79 -7.52
CA LEU A 38 1.35 -22.15 -8.82
C LEU A 38 2.54 -22.79 -9.56
N PRO A 39 2.43 -23.03 -10.88
CA PRO A 39 3.54 -23.54 -11.68
C PRO A 39 4.79 -22.65 -11.54
N GLY A 40 5.93 -23.25 -11.16
CA GLY A 40 7.19 -22.55 -10.93
C GLY A 40 7.40 -22.06 -9.48
N GLY A 41 6.41 -22.26 -8.60
CA GLY A 41 6.50 -22.01 -7.17
C GLY A 41 6.78 -20.54 -6.80
N PRO A 42 7.20 -20.28 -5.55
CA PRO A 42 7.38 -18.91 -5.06
C PRO A 42 8.37 -18.06 -5.87
N ARG A 43 9.37 -18.69 -6.51
CA ARG A 43 10.42 -17.97 -7.25
C ARG A 43 9.95 -17.45 -8.60
N ALA A 44 9.31 -18.30 -9.41
CA ALA A 44 8.83 -17.90 -10.74
C ALA A 44 7.80 -16.77 -10.65
N PHE A 45 7.04 -16.74 -9.55
CA PHE A 45 6.07 -15.70 -9.32
C PHE A 45 6.71 -14.40 -8.79
N LEU A 46 7.72 -14.43 -7.92
CA LEU A 46 8.46 -13.21 -7.55
C LEU A 46 9.06 -12.52 -8.78
N GLU A 47 9.56 -13.31 -9.74
CA GLU A 47 10.03 -12.80 -11.03
C GLU A 47 8.89 -12.17 -11.85
N ALA A 48 7.70 -12.79 -11.84
CA ALA A 48 6.53 -12.23 -12.49
C ALA A 48 6.03 -10.93 -11.81
N ALA A 49 6.08 -10.84 -10.48
CA ALA A 49 5.76 -9.62 -9.73
C ALA A 49 6.71 -8.47 -10.09
N GLY A 50 8.00 -8.76 -10.31
CA GLY A 50 8.99 -7.78 -10.77
C GLY A 50 8.86 -7.35 -12.24
N ALA A 51 8.08 -8.07 -13.06
CA ALA A 51 7.89 -7.72 -14.46
C ALA A 51 6.94 -6.52 -14.65
N THR A 52 7.11 -5.75 -15.74
CA THR A 52 6.29 -4.57 -16.06
C THR A 52 5.09 -4.88 -16.98
N GLY A 53 4.91 -6.14 -17.38
CA GLY A 53 3.89 -6.57 -18.33
C GLY A 53 2.64 -7.18 -17.69
N PRO A 54 1.61 -7.48 -18.52
CA PRO A 54 0.40 -8.17 -18.09
C PRO A 54 0.75 -9.49 -17.39
N VAL A 55 0.03 -9.78 -16.31
CA VAL A 55 0.20 -11.06 -15.64
C VAL A 55 -0.34 -12.17 -16.51
N ARG A 56 0.50 -13.19 -16.77
CA ARG A 56 0.09 -14.41 -17.46
C ARG A 56 -0.32 -15.46 -16.44
N GLY A 57 -1.45 -16.11 -16.64
CA GLY A 57 -1.97 -17.15 -15.74
C GLY A 57 -3.49 -17.13 -15.70
N ASN A 58 -4.07 -17.92 -14.80
CA ASN A 58 -5.50 -17.83 -14.49
C ASN A 58 -5.79 -16.58 -13.63
N GLU A 59 -7.07 -16.30 -13.42
CA GLU A 59 -7.52 -15.13 -12.63
C GLU A 59 -6.91 -15.10 -11.22
N ASN A 60 -6.74 -16.27 -10.58
CA ASN A 60 -6.14 -16.35 -9.25
C ASN A 60 -4.64 -15.99 -9.27
N THR A 61 -3.90 -16.48 -10.27
CA THR A 61 -2.50 -16.10 -10.49
C THR A 61 -2.37 -14.59 -10.76
N ALA A 62 -3.22 -14.05 -11.62
CA ALA A 62 -3.25 -12.62 -11.94
C ALA A 62 -3.52 -11.76 -10.70
N ARG A 63 -4.52 -12.13 -9.90
CA ARG A 63 -4.87 -11.47 -8.65
C ARG A 63 -3.70 -11.46 -7.66
N LEU A 64 -3.11 -12.62 -7.40
CA LEU A 64 -2.00 -12.74 -6.45
C LEU A 64 -0.81 -11.88 -6.89
N ILE A 65 -0.44 -11.89 -8.18
CA ILE A 65 0.71 -11.11 -8.67
C ILE A 65 0.42 -9.62 -8.56
N GLU A 66 -0.79 -9.16 -8.91
CA GLU A 66 -1.11 -7.73 -8.78
C GLU A 66 -1.22 -7.28 -7.33
N MET A 67 -1.64 -8.15 -6.41
CA MET A 67 -1.62 -7.89 -4.98
C MET A 67 -0.17 -7.64 -4.49
N GLU A 68 0.76 -8.54 -4.84
CA GLU A 68 2.19 -8.41 -4.50
C GLU A 68 2.80 -7.14 -5.14
N ARG A 69 2.49 -6.87 -6.41
CA ARG A 69 2.91 -5.64 -7.09
C ARG A 69 2.39 -4.39 -6.38
N GLY A 70 1.17 -4.41 -5.85
CA GLY A 70 0.60 -3.31 -5.09
C GLY A 70 1.44 -2.93 -3.88
N VAL A 71 1.83 -3.92 -3.06
CA VAL A 71 2.68 -3.66 -1.88
C VAL A 71 4.10 -3.25 -2.26
N LEU A 72 4.69 -3.85 -3.31
CA LEU A 72 6.00 -3.45 -3.82
C LEU A 72 6.01 -1.99 -4.32
N ARG A 73 4.94 -1.56 -5.02
CA ARG A 73 4.77 -0.16 -5.45
C ARG A 73 4.62 0.78 -4.25
N ALA A 74 3.88 0.38 -3.22
CA ALA A 74 3.74 1.14 -1.97
C ALA A 74 5.09 1.29 -1.22
N MET A 75 5.96 0.29 -1.32
CA MET A 75 7.31 0.29 -0.73
C MET A 75 8.38 1.00 -1.57
N SER A 76 8.05 1.49 -2.78
CA SER A 76 9.03 2.09 -3.68
C SER A 76 9.72 3.31 -3.06
N SER A 77 11.05 3.39 -3.19
CA SER A 77 11.89 4.41 -2.56
C SER A 77 11.54 5.85 -2.95
N CYS A 78 11.03 6.04 -4.17
CA CYS A 78 10.54 7.33 -4.65
C CYS A 78 9.44 7.88 -3.74
N GLY A 79 8.63 7.00 -3.13
CA GLY A 79 7.54 7.25 -2.18
C GLY A 79 7.90 8.05 -0.92
N TRP A 80 9.19 8.15 -0.58
CA TRP A 80 9.64 8.48 0.78
C TRP A 80 10.52 9.74 0.87
N PHE A 81 10.69 10.49 -0.23
CA PHE A 81 11.47 11.72 -0.27
C PHE A 81 10.62 13.00 -0.06
N PHE A 82 9.30 12.87 0.08
CA PHE A 82 8.38 14.01 -0.02
C PHE A 82 8.24 14.86 1.25
N ASP A 83 7.56 15.99 1.09
CA ASP A 83 7.30 16.96 2.13
C ASP A 83 6.20 16.52 3.10
N ASP A 84 5.15 15.82 2.61
CA ASP A 84 4.02 15.42 3.44
C ASP A 84 3.24 14.20 2.91
N ILE A 85 2.66 13.44 3.83
CA ILE A 85 1.85 12.25 3.55
C ILE A 85 0.53 12.54 2.84
N ALA A 86 -0.08 13.71 3.05
CA ALA A 86 -1.31 14.12 2.38
C ALA A 86 -1.05 14.67 0.96
N GLY A 87 0.22 14.76 0.55
CA GLY A 87 0.65 15.08 -0.80
C GLY A 87 0.20 14.04 -1.84
N LEU A 88 0.44 14.34 -3.12
CA LEU A 88 0.00 13.50 -4.23
C LEU A 88 0.62 12.11 -4.17
N GLU A 89 1.88 12.05 -3.75
CA GLU A 89 2.71 10.86 -3.75
C GLU A 89 2.43 9.98 -2.54
N GLY A 90 2.24 10.58 -1.35
CA GLY A 90 1.75 9.85 -0.18
C GLY A 90 0.37 9.24 -0.44
N ARG A 91 -0.54 9.99 -1.07
CA ARG A 91 -1.83 9.44 -1.55
C ARG A 91 -1.66 8.33 -2.59
N GLN A 92 -0.65 8.40 -3.45
CA GLN A 92 -0.38 7.33 -4.43
C GLN A 92 0.11 6.05 -3.74
N VAL A 93 0.99 6.15 -2.75
CA VAL A 93 1.39 5.01 -1.90
C VAL A 93 0.17 4.37 -1.25
N LEU A 94 -0.71 5.18 -0.66
CA LEU A 94 -1.95 4.71 -0.02
C LEU A 94 -2.92 4.06 -1.01
N ARG A 95 -3.02 4.57 -2.25
CA ARG A 95 -3.81 3.93 -3.33
C ARG A 95 -3.26 2.58 -3.73
N TYR A 96 -1.94 2.42 -3.82
CA TYR A 96 -1.34 1.11 -4.10
C TYR A 96 -1.62 0.11 -2.98
N ALA A 97 -1.54 0.54 -1.73
CA ALA A 97 -1.91 -0.27 -0.57
C ALA A 97 -3.40 -0.67 -0.61
N ALA A 98 -4.31 0.28 -0.89
CA ALA A 98 -5.75 0.01 -1.01
C ALA A 98 -6.04 -1.02 -2.12
N HIS A 99 -5.35 -0.92 -3.26
CA HIS A 99 -5.48 -1.88 -4.35
C HIS A 99 -5.00 -3.28 -3.96
N ALA A 100 -3.87 -3.39 -3.24
CA ALA A 100 -3.43 -4.69 -2.73
C ALA A 100 -4.46 -5.30 -1.76
N ILE A 101 -5.00 -4.48 -0.85
CA ILE A 101 -6.03 -4.91 0.11
C ILE A 101 -7.29 -5.40 -0.60
N SER A 102 -7.74 -4.72 -1.67
CA SER A 102 -8.95 -5.13 -2.40
C SER A 102 -8.77 -6.46 -3.13
N LEU A 103 -7.54 -6.85 -3.46
CA LEU A 103 -7.20 -8.13 -4.08
C LEU A 103 -7.03 -9.28 -3.06
N ALA A 104 -7.04 -9.00 -1.76
CA ALA A 104 -6.80 -9.98 -0.70
C ALA A 104 -7.98 -10.93 -0.42
N GLY A 105 -9.09 -10.81 -1.16
CA GLY A 105 -10.24 -11.70 -1.03
C GLY A 105 -10.85 -11.64 0.37
N ALA A 106 -10.98 -12.81 1.02
CA ALA A 106 -11.58 -12.91 2.36
C ALA A 106 -10.81 -12.14 3.45
N GLU A 107 -9.52 -11.89 3.25
CA GLU A 107 -8.67 -11.18 4.21
C GLU A 107 -8.79 -9.65 4.09
N SER A 108 -9.41 -9.13 3.03
CA SER A 108 -9.48 -7.69 2.72
C SER A 108 -9.95 -6.85 3.90
N VAL A 109 -11.05 -7.24 4.56
CA VAL A 109 -11.61 -6.52 5.72
C VAL A 109 -10.64 -6.48 6.90
N ARG A 110 -9.96 -7.59 7.18
CA ARG A 110 -8.98 -7.68 8.28
C ARG A 110 -7.75 -6.84 7.97
N LEU A 111 -7.25 -6.90 6.73
CA LEU A 111 -6.09 -6.11 6.30
C LEU A 111 -6.38 -4.62 6.32
N GLU A 112 -7.56 -4.19 5.85
CA GLU A 112 -7.96 -2.79 5.89
C GLU A 112 -7.99 -2.25 7.32
N ALA A 113 -8.64 -2.98 8.23
CA ALA A 113 -8.74 -2.58 9.63
C ALA A 113 -7.35 -2.51 10.30
N GLY A 114 -6.50 -3.52 10.08
CA GLY A 114 -5.14 -3.53 10.61
C GLY A 114 -4.27 -2.42 10.03
N PHE A 115 -4.37 -2.16 8.72
CA PHE A 115 -3.60 -1.11 8.06
C PHE A 115 -4.01 0.28 8.57
N ILE A 116 -5.32 0.54 8.68
CA ILE A 116 -5.85 1.78 9.26
C ILE A 116 -5.34 2.01 10.69
N ALA A 117 -5.25 0.95 11.50
CA ALA A 117 -4.72 1.04 12.85
C ALA A 117 -3.24 1.48 12.84
N GLN A 118 -2.40 0.86 12.02
CA GLN A 118 -0.97 1.23 11.91
C GLN A 118 -0.78 2.65 11.35
N LEU A 119 -1.63 3.05 10.40
CA LEU A 119 -1.59 4.38 9.79
C LEU A 119 -1.96 5.52 10.75
N GLY A 120 -2.56 5.23 11.91
CA GLY A 120 -2.95 6.23 12.90
C GLY A 120 -1.79 7.07 13.42
N ASP A 121 -0.59 6.49 13.48
CA ASP A 121 0.59 7.13 14.06
C ASP A 121 1.31 8.07 13.08
N ALA A 122 1.05 7.92 11.78
CA ALA A 122 1.62 8.78 10.74
C ALA A 122 0.79 10.05 10.56
N ARG A 123 1.24 11.16 11.16
CA ARG A 123 0.54 12.45 11.18
C ARG A 123 1.04 13.41 10.10
N SER A 124 0.13 13.99 9.32
CA SER A 124 0.45 15.00 8.32
C SER A 124 0.96 16.30 8.97
N ASN A 125 1.83 16.99 8.23
CA ASN A 125 2.24 18.38 8.47
C ASN A 125 1.06 19.36 8.36
N ASP A 126 0.02 19.01 7.61
CA ASP A 126 -1.24 19.75 7.55
C ASP A 126 -2.23 19.19 8.60
N PRO A 127 -2.54 19.95 9.68
CA PRO A 127 -3.47 19.49 10.71
C PRO A 127 -4.87 19.18 10.17
N SER A 128 -5.29 19.81 9.08
CA SER A 128 -6.59 19.58 8.45
C SER A 128 -6.65 18.24 7.72
N ALA A 129 -5.50 17.71 7.28
CA ALA A 129 -5.41 16.40 6.65
C ALA A 129 -5.39 15.24 7.66
N GLY A 130 -4.99 15.50 8.91
CA GLY A 130 -5.01 14.51 9.99
C GLY A 130 -3.89 13.47 9.87
N SER A 131 -4.25 12.18 9.92
CA SER A 131 -3.32 11.06 9.73
C SER A 131 -3.35 10.45 8.35
N ALA A 132 -2.35 9.64 8.08
CA ALA A 132 -2.36 8.66 7.00
C ALA A 132 -3.65 7.85 6.95
N ALA A 133 -4.24 7.49 8.10
CA ALA A 133 -5.50 6.76 8.15
C ALA A 133 -6.67 7.58 7.59
N ASP A 134 -6.70 8.87 7.88
CA ASP A 134 -7.71 9.80 7.37
C ASP A 134 -7.53 10.01 5.87
N VAL A 135 -6.29 10.20 5.42
CA VAL A 135 -5.93 10.30 4.01
C VAL A 135 -6.27 9.00 3.26
N PHE A 136 -6.00 7.84 3.85
CA PHE A 136 -6.29 6.53 3.27
C PHE A 136 -7.80 6.33 3.07
N ARG A 137 -8.63 6.63 4.09
CA ARG A 137 -10.10 6.54 3.95
C ARG A 137 -10.63 7.41 2.82
N GLN A 138 -10.04 8.58 2.58
CA GLN A 138 -10.40 9.42 1.43
C GLN A 138 -10.08 8.74 0.09
N THR A 139 -9.03 7.93 0.01
CA THR A 139 -8.68 7.18 -1.22
C THR A 139 -9.66 6.04 -1.54
N LEU A 140 -10.42 5.57 -0.57
CA LEU A 140 -11.44 4.54 -0.75
C LEU A 140 -12.77 5.11 -1.27
N GLN A 141 -12.96 6.43 -1.18
CA GLN A 141 -14.17 7.06 -1.68
C GLN A 141 -14.12 7.15 -3.22
N PRO A 142 -15.21 6.83 -3.92
CA PRO A 142 -15.28 7.03 -5.35
C PRO A 142 -15.08 8.53 -5.65
N THR A 143 -14.23 8.85 -6.62
CA THR A 143 -14.08 10.23 -7.10
C THR A 143 -15.45 10.71 -7.58
N PRO A 144 -16.03 11.78 -7.00
CA PRO A 144 -17.28 12.32 -7.51
C PRO A 144 -17.08 12.68 -8.98
N THR A 145 -17.98 12.18 -9.82
CA THR A 145 -17.99 12.39 -11.28
C THR A 145 -18.37 13.82 -11.62
#